data_AF-A0A6N0ZKA0-F1
#
_entry.id   AF-A0A6N0ZKA0-F1
#
_cell.length_a   1.000
_cell.length_b   1.000
_cell.length_c   1.000
_cell.angle_alpha   90.00
_cell.angle_beta   90.00
_cell.angle_gamma   90.00
#
_symmetry.space_group_name_H-M   'P 1'
#
loop_
_entity.id
_entity.type
_entity.pdbx_description
1 polymer ?
#
loop_
_entity_poly.entity_id
_entity_poly.type
_entity_poly.pdbx_seq_one_letter_code
_entity_poly.pdbx_strand_id
1 'polypeptide(L)'
;MELSALRANNPVAVMAAYGALRLLPGARLRWTGPHPELEWHADVIDSLAARLPDRPQSPELGLIDDPRQIDGAEHYRQLAKRMPGEWLLAYAAETAAGLRPTGLRLLGGKHLFISNAREVIAALQRHDVRGKLAEALLGPWRYEDKGLQAWGWDAAARIDAAASAKAVTAAPKFGVLGAYWLAWESLPFWPLVNGRTVGMDRRHWVYPTCAEWLGADGLRALILGAGELDVREARALGVRQWRCERIGSSDYGGVLGWAAPLVARTAGDRRDPARSARGATRGILIV
;
A
#
# COMPACT_ATOMS: atom_id res chain seq x y z
N MET A 1 8.43 20.78 -1.87
CA MET A 1 7.17 20.99 -1.12
C MET A 1 7.09 19.95 -0.01
N GLU A 2 6.94 20.37 1.24
CA GLU A 2 6.66 19.44 2.35
C GLU A 2 5.20 18.97 2.27
N LEU A 3 4.95 17.66 2.42
CA LEU A 3 3.61 17.06 2.41
C LEU A 3 3.14 16.84 3.86
N SER A 4 2.81 17.93 4.55
CA SER A 4 2.55 17.97 6.00
C SER A 4 1.39 17.11 6.51
N ALA A 5 0.51 16.62 5.63
CA ALA A 5 -0.52 15.66 6.03
C ALA A 5 0.00 14.22 6.08
N LEU A 6 1.07 13.92 5.34
CA LEU A 6 1.48 12.56 5.08
C LEU A 6 2.48 12.11 6.14
N ARG A 7 2.06 11.21 7.04
CA ARG A 7 2.94 10.66 8.09
C ARG A 7 3.32 9.23 7.78
N ALA A 8 4.59 8.89 7.99
CA ALA A 8 5.10 7.55 7.70
C ALA A 8 4.44 6.43 8.53
N ASN A 9 3.84 6.78 9.67
CA ASN A 9 3.15 5.82 10.53
C ASN A 9 1.71 5.49 10.05
N ASN A 10 1.14 6.24 9.10
CA ASN A 10 -0.14 5.88 8.47
C ASN A 10 0.13 5.24 7.10
N PRO A 11 -0.20 3.95 6.88
CA PRO A 11 0.11 3.28 5.62
C PRO A 11 -0.51 3.94 4.39
N VAL A 12 -1.76 4.42 4.47
CA VAL A 12 -2.40 5.12 3.33
C VAL A 12 -1.70 6.44 3.00
N ALA A 13 -1.10 7.12 3.99
CA ALA A 13 -0.36 8.36 3.75
C ALA A 13 0.95 8.11 3.00
N VAL A 14 1.64 7.01 3.31
CA VAL A 14 2.84 6.58 2.58
C VAL A 14 2.50 6.20 1.15
N MET A 15 1.41 5.44 0.97
CA MET A 15 0.88 5.15 -0.35
C MET A 15 0.54 6.43 -1.12
N ALA A 16 -0.11 7.41 -0.47
CA ALA A 16 -0.44 8.68 -1.12
C ALA A 16 0.81 9.46 -1.57
N ALA A 17 1.87 9.50 -0.75
CA ALA A 17 3.14 10.12 -1.14
C ALA A 17 3.76 9.44 -2.38
N TYR A 18 3.70 8.11 -2.42
CA TYR A 18 4.26 7.33 -3.52
C TYR A 18 3.42 7.46 -4.79
N GLY A 19 2.09 7.50 -4.67
CA GLY A 19 1.20 7.78 -5.80
C GLY A 19 1.44 9.16 -6.40
N ALA A 20 1.64 10.18 -5.55
CA ALA A 20 2.00 11.51 -6.02
C ALA A 20 3.32 11.50 -6.81
N LEU A 21 4.34 10.79 -6.31
CA LEU A 21 5.61 10.58 -7.02
C LEU A 21 5.40 9.89 -8.38
N ARG A 22 4.56 8.84 -8.46
CA ARG A 22 4.29 8.14 -9.73
C ARG A 22 3.56 9.02 -10.75
N LEU A 23 2.61 9.83 -10.31
CA LEU A 23 1.83 10.70 -11.20
C LEU A 23 2.60 11.91 -11.74
N LEU A 24 3.77 12.20 -11.18
CA LEU A 24 4.65 13.30 -11.57
C LEU A 24 6.01 12.75 -12.07
N PRO A 25 6.11 12.31 -13.34
CA PRO A 25 7.34 11.74 -13.88
C PRO A 25 8.48 12.77 -13.84
N GLY A 26 9.53 12.48 -13.07
CA GLY A 26 10.66 13.38 -12.83
C GLY A 26 10.65 14.05 -11.45
N ALA A 27 9.57 13.91 -10.68
CA ALA A 27 9.58 14.30 -9.27
C ALA A 27 10.53 13.42 -8.46
N ARG A 28 11.02 13.95 -7.35
CA ARG A 28 11.81 13.22 -6.36
C ARG A 28 11.14 13.33 -5.00
N LEU A 29 11.18 12.25 -4.21
CA LEU A 29 10.60 12.18 -2.87
C LEU A 29 11.70 11.81 -1.87
N ARG A 30 11.66 12.44 -0.69
CA ARG A 30 12.49 12.04 0.46
C ARG A 30 11.70 12.13 1.77
N TRP A 31 12.22 11.49 2.81
CA TRP A 31 11.64 11.40 4.15
C TRP A 31 12.74 11.60 5.20
N THR A 32 12.99 12.86 5.56
CA THR A 32 14.00 13.26 6.56
C THR A 32 13.40 13.36 7.97
N GLY A 33 12.11 13.67 8.06
CA GLY A 33 11.40 13.92 9.31
C GLY A 33 10.08 13.16 9.42
N PRO A 34 9.06 13.70 10.11
CA PRO A 34 7.75 13.07 10.22
C PRO A 34 6.98 13.06 8.89
N HIS A 35 7.23 14.06 8.04
CA HIS A 35 6.57 14.30 6.76
C HIS A 35 7.56 14.15 5.60
N PRO A 36 7.12 13.68 4.42
CA PRO A 36 7.97 13.64 3.26
C PRO A 36 8.03 15.00 2.58
N GLU A 37 9.11 15.20 1.84
CA GLU A 37 9.25 16.31 0.92
C GLU A 37 9.19 15.77 -0.50
N LEU A 38 8.45 16.47 -1.36
CA LEU A 38 8.37 16.19 -2.79
C LEU A 38 9.00 17.36 -3.55
N GLU A 39 10.02 17.07 -4.34
CA GLU A 39 10.64 18.02 -5.25
C GLU A 39 10.00 17.87 -6.64
N TRP A 40 9.49 18.98 -7.15
CA TRP A 40 8.85 19.09 -8.45
C TRP A 40 9.03 20.51 -8.98
N HIS A 41 9.14 20.68 -10.29
CA HIS A 41 9.48 21.96 -10.92
C HIS A 41 8.30 22.94 -11.01
N ALA A 42 7.09 22.52 -10.63
CA ALA A 42 5.85 23.30 -10.74
C ALA A 42 4.97 23.13 -9.49
N ASP A 43 3.80 23.77 -9.49
CA ASP A 43 2.81 23.54 -8.44
C ASP A 43 2.34 22.08 -8.44
N VAL A 44 2.52 21.41 -7.31
CA VAL A 44 2.26 19.97 -7.16
C VAL A 44 0.76 19.67 -7.24
N ILE A 45 -0.09 20.51 -6.62
CA ILE A 45 -1.53 20.28 -6.55
C ILE A 45 -2.14 20.42 -7.95
N ASP A 46 -1.80 21.49 -8.67
CA ASP A 46 -2.23 21.70 -10.05
C ASP A 46 -1.72 20.60 -10.98
N SER A 47 -0.45 20.22 -10.84
CA SER A 47 0.14 19.16 -11.67
C SER A 47 -0.56 17.81 -11.46
N LEU A 48 -0.93 17.48 -10.21
CA LEU A 48 -1.68 16.26 -9.90
C LEU A 48 -3.14 16.37 -10.37
N ALA A 49 -3.80 17.50 -10.13
CA ALA A 49 -5.18 17.73 -10.57
C ALA A 49 -5.31 17.57 -12.09
N ALA A 50 -4.30 18.03 -12.85
CA ALA A 50 -4.24 17.88 -14.30
C ALA A 50 -4.15 16.42 -14.78
N ARG A 51 -3.73 15.47 -13.93
CA ARG A 51 -3.70 14.04 -14.27
C ARG A 51 -5.06 13.36 -14.16
N LEU A 52 -5.93 13.85 -13.28
CA LEU A 52 -7.19 13.17 -12.94
C LEU A 52 -8.14 12.93 -14.14
N PRO A 53 -8.32 13.87 -15.09
CA PRO A 53 -9.26 13.69 -16.20
C PRO A 53 -9.01 12.45 -17.07
N ASP A 54 -7.76 12.03 -17.21
CA ASP A 54 -7.34 10.91 -18.06
C ASP A 54 -7.34 9.55 -17.33
N ARG A 55 -7.48 9.57 -15.99
CA ARG A 55 -7.41 8.34 -15.19
C ARG A 55 -8.56 7.38 -15.44
N PRO A 56 -9.84 7.79 -15.57
CA PRO A 56 -10.94 6.86 -15.85
C PRO A 56 -10.74 5.98 -17.09
N GLN A 57 -9.98 6.44 -18.08
CA GLN A 57 -9.71 5.76 -19.34
C GLN A 57 -8.51 4.81 -19.26
N SER A 58 -7.87 4.70 -18.09
CA SER A 58 -6.65 3.91 -17.94
C SER A 58 -6.96 2.41 -17.95
N PRO A 59 -6.21 1.58 -18.72
CA PRO A 59 -6.56 0.17 -18.94
C PRO A 59 -6.69 -0.64 -17.65
N GLU A 60 -5.83 -0.39 -16.66
CA GLU A 60 -5.83 -1.07 -15.36
C GLU A 60 -7.13 -0.88 -14.54
N LEU A 61 -7.92 0.14 -14.87
CA LEU A 61 -9.20 0.42 -14.22
C LEU A 61 -10.38 -0.17 -15.00
N GLY A 62 -10.26 -0.39 -16.32
CA GLY A 62 -11.40 -0.78 -17.17
C GLY A 62 -11.49 -2.26 -17.54
N LEU A 63 -10.45 -3.06 -17.29
CA LEU A 63 -10.37 -4.44 -17.79
C LEU A 63 -11.05 -5.49 -16.90
N ILE A 64 -11.06 -5.27 -15.58
CA ILE A 64 -11.63 -6.16 -14.56
C ILE A 64 -12.11 -5.33 -13.37
N ASP A 65 -12.98 -5.88 -12.53
CA ASP A 65 -13.49 -5.23 -11.31
C ASP A 65 -12.77 -5.68 -10.05
N ASP A 66 -12.21 -6.90 -10.07
CA ASP A 66 -11.51 -7.48 -8.94
C ASP A 66 -10.49 -8.53 -9.41
N PRO A 67 -9.28 -8.61 -8.81
CA PRO A 67 -8.31 -9.65 -9.15
C PRO A 67 -8.81 -11.09 -8.97
N ARG A 68 -9.86 -11.34 -8.18
CA ARG A 68 -10.51 -12.66 -8.06
C ARG A 68 -11.23 -13.13 -9.33
N GLN A 69 -11.52 -12.23 -10.27
CA GLN A 69 -12.17 -12.55 -11.54
C GLN A 69 -11.18 -13.12 -12.57
N ILE A 70 -9.88 -13.12 -12.27
CA ILE A 70 -8.86 -13.70 -13.13
C ILE A 70 -8.92 -15.23 -13.00
N ASP A 71 -9.62 -15.85 -13.94
CA ASP A 71 -9.85 -17.29 -13.98
C ASP A 71 -8.71 -18.04 -14.69
N GLY A 72 -7.75 -18.50 -13.89
CA GLY A 72 -6.65 -19.32 -14.37
C GLY A 72 -5.58 -18.59 -15.19
N ALA A 73 -4.51 -19.32 -15.50
CA ALA A 73 -3.32 -18.78 -16.17
C ALA A 73 -3.61 -18.17 -17.55
N GLU A 74 -4.55 -18.75 -18.30
CA GLU A 74 -4.87 -18.25 -19.65
C GLU A 74 -5.50 -16.85 -19.58
N HIS A 75 -6.48 -16.62 -18.70
CA HIS A 75 -7.08 -15.31 -18.54
C HIS A 75 -6.05 -14.28 -18.02
N TYR A 76 -5.16 -14.69 -17.09
CA TYR A 76 -4.05 -13.84 -16.65
C TYR A 76 -3.14 -13.41 -17.81
N ARG A 77 -2.74 -14.34 -18.69
CA ARG A 77 -1.90 -14.06 -19.86
C ARG A 77 -2.62 -13.21 -20.90
N GLN A 78 -3.94 -13.34 -21.04
CA GLN A 78 -4.73 -12.46 -21.90
C GLN A 78 -4.79 -11.03 -21.35
N LEU A 79 -4.95 -10.86 -20.03
CA LEU A 79 -4.87 -9.55 -19.39
C LEU A 79 -3.48 -8.92 -19.56
N ALA A 80 -2.41 -9.71 -19.48
CA ALA A 80 -1.03 -9.24 -19.69
C ALA A 80 -0.77 -8.61 -21.05
N LYS A 81 -1.59 -8.92 -22.07
CA LYS A 81 -1.51 -8.30 -23.41
C LYS A 81 -2.16 -6.91 -23.48
N ARG A 82 -3.00 -6.55 -22.50
CA ARG A 82 -3.88 -5.37 -22.53
C ARG A 82 -3.64 -4.42 -21.37
N MET A 83 -3.18 -4.93 -20.23
CA MET A 83 -2.90 -4.17 -19.01
C MET A 83 -1.40 -3.85 -18.92
N PRO A 84 -1.02 -2.63 -18.49
CA PRO A 84 0.37 -2.33 -18.18
C PRO A 84 0.93 -3.34 -17.16
N GLY A 85 2.13 -3.84 -17.44
CA GLY A 85 2.70 -4.97 -16.70
C GLY A 85 2.85 -4.70 -15.20
N GLU A 86 3.21 -3.47 -14.83
CA GLU A 86 3.37 -3.05 -13.45
C GLU A 86 2.05 -3.07 -12.66
N TRP A 87 0.93 -2.81 -13.32
CA TRP A 87 -0.40 -2.90 -12.70
C TRP A 87 -0.86 -4.34 -12.58
N LEU A 88 -0.64 -5.17 -13.61
CA LEU A 88 -0.97 -6.59 -13.54
C LEU A 88 -0.22 -7.26 -12.39
N LEU A 89 1.08 -6.99 -12.27
CA LEU A 89 1.92 -7.49 -11.18
C LEU A 89 1.52 -6.93 -9.81
N ALA A 90 0.87 -5.77 -9.73
CA ALA A 90 0.33 -5.25 -8.48
C ALA A 90 -1.01 -5.89 -8.08
N TYR A 91 -1.75 -6.44 -9.04
CA TYR A 91 -3.06 -7.08 -8.82
C TYR A 91 -2.96 -8.57 -8.53
N ALA A 92 -2.15 -9.30 -9.30
CA ALA A 92 -2.02 -10.73 -9.20
C ALA A 92 -0.67 -11.24 -9.75
N ALA A 93 -0.32 -12.47 -9.42
CA ALA A 93 0.79 -13.18 -10.03
C ALA A 93 0.41 -14.63 -10.32
N GLU A 94 0.81 -15.11 -11.50
CA GLU A 94 0.83 -16.52 -11.84
C GLU A 94 1.99 -17.21 -11.10
N THR A 95 1.70 -18.29 -10.38
CA THR A 95 2.71 -19.11 -9.69
C THR A 95 2.52 -20.58 -10.05
N ALA A 96 3.52 -21.42 -9.73
CA ALA A 96 3.39 -22.87 -9.88
C ALA A 96 2.17 -23.46 -9.12
N ALA A 97 1.73 -22.79 -8.05
CA ALA A 97 0.55 -23.18 -7.26
C ALA A 97 -0.76 -22.52 -7.74
N GLY A 98 -0.76 -21.90 -8.92
CA GLY A 98 -1.88 -21.15 -9.48
C GLY A 98 -1.78 -19.64 -9.25
N LEU A 99 -2.86 -18.93 -9.53
CA LEU A 99 -2.92 -17.47 -9.39
C LEU A 99 -3.02 -17.05 -7.93
N ARG A 100 -2.26 -16.00 -7.60
CA ARG A 100 -2.29 -15.36 -6.28
C ARG A 100 -2.70 -13.90 -6.45
N PRO A 101 -3.74 -13.43 -5.74
CA PRO A 101 -4.10 -12.02 -5.74
C PRO A 101 -3.22 -11.24 -4.77
N THR A 102 -3.17 -9.92 -4.95
CA THR A 102 -2.45 -9.01 -4.07
C THR A 102 -2.93 -9.09 -2.61
N GLY A 103 -1.97 -9.04 -1.69
CA GLY A 103 -2.23 -8.95 -0.25
C GLY A 103 -2.82 -7.61 0.18
N LEU A 104 -2.67 -6.56 -0.65
CA LEU A 104 -3.28 -5.24 -0.40
C LEU A 104 -4.80 -5.22 -0.64
N ARG A 105 -5.36 -6.29 -1.22
CA ARG A 105 -6.81 -6.53 -1.23
C ARG A 105 -7.22 -7.07 0.14
N LEU A 106 -7.42 -6.16 1.09
CA LEU A 106 -7.70 -6.51 2.49
C LEU A 106 -9.17 -6.87 2.72
N LEU A 107 -10.10 -6.22 2.01
CA LEU A 107 -11.52 -6.44 2.18
C LEU A 107 -12.01 -7.73 1.51
N GLY A 108 -12.95 -8.41 2.16
CA GLY A 108 -13.59 -9.65 1.69
C GLY A 108 -14.99 -9.43 1.13
N GLY A 109 -15.77 -10.52 1.03
CA GLY A 109 -17.18 -10.47 0.62
C GLY A 109 -17.41 -9.87 -0.77
N LYS A 110 -18.44 -9.02 -0.87
CA LYS A 110 -18.91 -8.36 -2.11
C LYS A 110 -18.07 -7.14 -2.54
N HIS A 111 -17.02 -6.78 -1.79
CA HIS A 111 -16.16 -5.64 -2.12
C HIS A 111 -15.39 -5.91 -3.42
N LEU A 112 -15.45 -5.00 -4.39
CA LEU A 112 -14.78 -5.14 -5.69
C LEU A 112 -13.60 -4.17 -5.79
N PHE A 113 -12.39 -4.69 -5.68
CA PHE A 113 -11.17 -3.91 -5.43
C PHE A 113 -10.95 -2.75 -6.41
N ILE A 114 -11.06 -3.02 -7.71
CA ILE A 114 -10.81 -2.05 -8.81
C ILE A 114 -12.06 -1.20 -9.06
N SER A 115 -13.25 -1.77 -8.90
CA SER A 115 -14.50 -1.00 -8.99
C SER A 115 -14.53 0.14 -7.98
N ASN A 116 -14.09 -0.11 -6.75
CA ASN A 116 -13.98 0.92 -5.73
C ASN A 116 -13.03 2.05 -6.13
N ALA A 117 -11.96 1.75 -6.86
CA ALA A 117 -11.03 2.77 -7.34
C ALA A 117 -11.69 3.70 -8.36
N ARG A 118 -12.50 3.12 -9.26
CA ARG A 118 -13.32 3.92 -10.18
C ARG A 118 -14.33 4.79 -9.43
N GLU A 119 -14.96 4.26 -8.37
CA GLU A 119 -15.87 5.05 -7.53
C GLU A 119 -15.16 6.22 -6.84
N VAL A 120 -13.96 6.00 -6.30
CA VAL A 120 -13.13 7.06 -5.68
C VAL A 120 -12.73 8.12 -6.70
N ILE A 121 -12.26 7.71 -7.88
CA ILE A 121 -11.87 8.63 -8.97
C ILE A 121 -13.09 9.44 -9.44
N ALA A 122 -14.22 8.78 -9.68
CA ALA A 122 -15.45 9.45 -10.10
C ALA A 122 -15.98 10.39 -9.01
N ALA A 123 -15.87 10.03 -7.73
CA ALA A 123 -16.22 10.92 -6.63
C ALA A 123 -15.32 12.14 -6.60
N LEU A 124 -14.00 11.96 -6.69
CA LEU A 124 -13.03 13.06 -6.71
C LEU A 124 -13.31 14.05 -7.84
N GLN A 125 -13.68 13.57 -9.04
CA GLN A 125 -14.04 14.41 -10.19
C GLN A 125 -15.30 15.28 -9.98
N ARG A 126 -16.19 14.90 -9.05
CA ARG A 126 -17.40 15.68 -8.71
C ARG A 126 -17.17 16.74 -7.64
N HIS A 127 -15.97 16.81 -7.07
CA HIS A 127 -15.62 17.77 -6.02
C HIS A 127 -14.58 18.78 -6.52
N ASP A 128 -14.27 19.76 -5.68
CA ASP A 128 -13.09 20.59 -5.88
C ASP A 128 -11.82 19.73 -5.72
N VAL A 129 -11.31 19.25 -6.84
CA VAL A 129 -10.13 18.37 -6.93
C VAL A 129 -8.93 19.02 -6.26
N ARG A 130 -8.73 20.34 -6.41
CA ARG A 130 -7.61 21.06 -5.80
C ARG A 130 -7.72 21.06 -4.28
N GLY A 131 -8.89 21.42 -3.76
CA GLY A 131 -9.15 21.37 -2.31
C GLY A 131 -8.99 19.96 -1.73
N LYS A 132 -9.39 18.92 -2.46
CA LYS A 132 -9.21 17.52 -2.05
C LYS A 132 -7.77 17.04 -2.08
N LEU A 133 -6.97 17.52 -3.04
CA LEU A 133 -5.53 17.26 -3.07
C LEU A 133 -4.77 18.06 -2.01
N ALA A 134 -5.18 19.31 -1.75
CA ALA A 134 -4.63 20.11 -0.66
C ALA A 134 -4.88 19.44 0.70
N GLU A 135 -6.10 18.96 0.95
CA GLU A 135 -6.41 18.16 2.14
C GLU A 135 -5.52 16.91 2.20
N ALA A 136 -5.42 16.16 1.11
CA ALA A 136 -4.63 14.93 1.06
C ALA A 136 -3.15 15.14 1.37
N LEU A 137 -2.54 16.20 0.83
CA LEU A 137 -1.09 16.41 0.89
C LEU A 137 -0.64 17.31 2.05
N LEU A 138 -1.42 18.35 2.38
CA LEU A 138 -1.03 19.40 3.33
C LEU A 138 -1.85 19.34 4.62
N GLY A 139 -3.12 18.93 4.52
CA GLY A 139 -3.98 18.66 5.67
C GLY A 139 -4.62 19.92 6.26
N PRO A 140 -5.19 19.82 7.48
CA PRO A 140 -5.45 18.57 8.22
C PRO A 140 -6.47 17.68 7.49
N TRP A 141 -6.35 16.36 7.67
CA TRP A 141 -7.35 15.40 7.18
C TRP A 141 -8.64 15.52 7.99
N ARG A 142 -9.73 15.94 7.34
CA ARG A 142 -11.01 16.23 8.00
C ARG A 142 -11.93 15.03 8.08
N TYR A 143 -11.72 14.03 7.23
CA TYR A 143 -12.56 12.82 7.18
C TYR A 143 -14.04 13.13 6.91
N GLU A 144 -14.32 14.11 6.05
CA GLU A 144 -15.69 14.53 5.74
C GLU A 144 -16.28 13.79 4.53
N ASP A 145 -15.44 13.10 3.75
CA ASP A 145 -15.89 12.38 2.56
C ASP A 145 -16.63 11.11 2.94
N LYS A 146 -17.92 11.08 2.59
CA LYS A 146 -18.85 9.99 2.93
C LYS A 146 -19.00 9.00 1.80
N GLY A 147 -19.42 7.79 2.15
CA GLY A 147 -19.74 6.75 1.16
C GLY A 147 -18.51 6.17 0.47
N LEU A 148 -17.31 6.47 0.98
CA LEU A 148 -16.07 5.92 0.45
C LEU A 148 -15.90 4.49 0.93
N GLN A 149 -15.51 3.61 0.00
CA GLN A 149 -15.07 2.29 0.36
C GLN A 149 -13.57 2.31 0.68
N ALA A 150 -13.23 2.59 1.94
CA ALA A 150 -11.85 2.54 2.39
C ALA A 150 -11.31 1.10 2.26
N TRP A 151 -10.26 0.87 1.45
CA TRP A 151 -9.64 -0.45 1.21
C TRP A 151 -8.99 -1.11 2.44
N GLY A 152 -9.24 -0.57 3.64
CA GLY A 152 -8.58 -1.00 4.88
C GLY A 152 -7.16 -0.47 5.02
N TRP A 153 -6.70 0.45 4.17
CA TRP A 153 -5.33 0.97 4.21
C TRP A 153 -5.10 2.10 5.22
N ASP A 154 -6.18 2.83 5.56
CA ASP A 154 -6.10 3.96 6.47
C ASP A 154 -6.26 3.51 7.93
N ALA A 155 -5.17 3.60 8.70
CA ALA A 155 -5.16 3.23 10.10
C ALA A 155 -6.02 4.16 10.98
N ALA A 156 -6.20 5.42 10.55
CA ALA A 156 -6.98 6.43 11.27
C ALA A 156 -8.48 6.36 10.96
N ALA A 157 -8.87 5.92 9.75
CA ALA A 157 -10.28 5.69 9.39
C ALA A 157 -10.85 4.37 9.92
N ARG A 158 -10.05 3.59 10.67
CA ARG A 158 -10.46 2.31 11.23
C ARG A 158 -11.58 2.50 12.24
N ILE A 159 -12.72 1.87 11.98
CA ILE A 159 -13.82 1.77 12.94
C ILE A 159 -13.47 0.65 13.93
N ASP A 160 -13.28 1.01 15.20
CA ASP A 160 -13.06 0.02 16.25
C ASP A 160 -14.39 -0.61 16.67
N ALA A 161 -14.57 -1.89 16.36
CA ALA A 161 -15.78 -2.64 16.68
C ALA A 161 -16.05 -2.68 18.19
N ALA A 162 -15.00 -2.69 19.01
CA ALA A 162 -15.13 -2.70 20.46
C ALA A 162 -15.60 -1.35 21.03
N ALA A 163 -15.40 -0.27 20.27
CA ALA A 163 -15.82 1.09 20.65
C ALA A 163 -17.14 1.53 20.00
N SER A 164 -17.78 0.68 19.20
CA SER A 164 -19.00 1.03 18.46
C SER A 164 -20.21 0.25 18.97
N ALA A 165 -21.27 0.97 19.34
CA ALA A 165 -22.58 0.39 19.65
C ALA A 165 -23.33 -0.14 18.41
N LYS A 166 -22.86 0.20 17.20
CA LYS A 166 -23.41 -0.27 15.93
C LYS A 166 -22.50 -1.32 15.31
N ALA A 167 -23.10 -2.26 14.59
CA ALA A 167 -22.35 -3.16 13.71
C ALA A 167 -21.46 -2.33 12.77
N VAL A 168 -20.19 -2.70 12.65
CA VAL A 168 -19.19 -2.02 11.80
C VAL A 168 -19.69 -1.85 10.35
N THR A 169 -20.57 -2.75 9.91
CA THR A 169 -21.22 -2.76 8.60
C THR A 169 -22.19 -1.60 8.35
N ALA A 170 -22.79 -1.04 9.41
CA ALA A 170 -23.76 0.05 9.33
C ALA A 170 -23.15 1.41 9.69
N ALA A 171 -21.87 1.45 10.10
CA ALA A 171 -21.18 2.68 10.43
C ALA A 171 -20.83 3.45 9.14
N PRO A 172 -21.12 4.76 9.07
CA PRO A 172 -20.73 5.56 7.93
C PRO A 172 -19.20 5.53 7.77
N LYS A 173 -18.77 5.21 6.55
CA LYS A 173 -17.34 5.21 6.21
C LYS A 173 -16.94 6.60 5.77
N PHE A 174 -15.94 7.12 6.46
CA PHE A 174 -15.33 8.41 6.21
C PHE A 174 -13.93 8.22 5.63
N GLY A 175 -13.42 9.22 4.91
CA GLY A 175 -12.07 9.16 4.36
C GLY A 175 -11.60 10.49 3.82
N VAL A 176 -10.46 10.43 3.13
CA VAL A 176 -9.81 11.56 2.48
C VAL A 176 -9.66 11.21 1.00
N LEU A 177 -10.59 11.69 0.16
CA LEU A 177 -10.71 11.30 -1.25
C LEU A 177 -9.38 11.39 -2.02
N GLY A 178 -8.71 12.54 -1.90
CA GLY A 178 -7.44 12.77 -2.60
C GLY A 178 -6.35 11.78 -2.16
N ALA A 179 -6.26 11.46 -0.86
CA ALA A 179 -5.28 10.52 -0.34
C ALA A 179 -5.58 9.09 -0.81
N TYR A 180 -6.85 8.72 -0.90
CA TYR A 180 -7.28 7.41 -1.37
C TYR A 180 -6.99 7.21 -2.86
N TRP A 181 -7.24 8.23 -3.69
CA TRP A 181 -6.83 8.20 -5.10
C TRP A 181 -5.31 8.07 -5.22
N LEU A 182 -4.54 8.92 -4.54
CA LEU A 182 -3.08 8.84 -4.60
C LEU A 182 -2.57 7.48 -4.07
N ALA A 183 -3.17 6.95 -3.00
CA ALA A 183 -2.79 5.64 -2.49
C ALA A 183 -3.02 4.53 -3.53
N TRP A 184 -4.14 4.55 -4.23
CA TRP A 184 -4.41 3.65 -5.36
C TRP A 184 -3.32 3.74 -6.44
N GLU A 185 -2.93 4.96 -6.79
CA GLU A 185 -1.91 5.20 -7.82
C GLU A 185 -0.52 4.69 -7.44
N SER A 186 -0.29 4.33 -6.17
CA SER A 186 0.97 3.75 -5.70
C SER A 186 1.08 2.23 -5.90
N LEU A 187 -0.01 1.54 -6.24
CA LEU A 187 -0.04 0.07 -6.32
C LEU A 187 1.10 -0.54 -7.18
N PRO A 188 1.51 0.04 -8.31
CA PRO A 188 2.65 -0.45 -9.10
C PRO A 188 3.99 -0.55 -8.36
N PHE A 189 4.16 0.16 -7.24
CA PHE A 189 5.35 0.02 -6.39
C PHE A 189 5.35 -1.25 -5.53
N TRP A 190 4.21 -1.94 -5.43
CA TRP A 190 4.01 -3.12 -4.57
C TRP A 190 3.68 -4.38 -5.39
N PRO A 191 4.58 -4.80 -6.29
CA PRO A 191 4.31 -5.97 -7.12
C PRO A 191 4.24 -7.26 -6.27
N LEU A 192 3.62 -8.29 -6.83
CA LEU A 192 3.73 -9.64 -6.32
C LEU A 192 5.02 -10.29 -6.83
N VAL A 193 5.88 -10.71 -5.90
CA VAL A 193 7.06 -11.52 -6.16
C VAL A 193 6.82 -12.90 -5.56
N ASN A 194 6.97 -13.96 -6.36
CA ASN A 194 6.67 -15.34 -5.95
C ASN A 194 5.28 -15.49 -5.31
N GLY A 195 4.28 -14.79 -5.86
CA GLY A 195 2.89 -14.82 -5.38
C GLY A 195 2.63 -14.08 -4.07
N ARG A 196 3.54 -13.20 -3.63
CA ARG A 196 3.38 -12.39 -2.42
C ARG A 196 3.63 -10.92 -2.73
N THR A 197 2.73 -10.05 -2.30
CA THR A 197 2.95 -8.61 -2.34
C THR A 197 4.21 -8.26 -1.55
N VAL A 198 5.12 -7.50 -2.16
CA VAL A 198 6.39 -7.12 -1.54
C VAL A 198 6.17 -6.42 -0.21
N GLY A 199 6.98 -6.79 0.78
CA GLY A 199 6.89 -6.30 2.15
C GLY A 199 5.74 -6.89 2.97
N MET A 200 4.88 -7.73 2.42
CA MET A 200 3.68 -8.21 3.10
C MET A 200 3.78 -9.68 3.53
N ASP A 201 3.52 -9.93 4.81
CA ASP A 201 3.34 -11.27 5.38
C ASP A 201 1.87 -11.47 5.85
N ARG A 202 1.57 -12.60 6.51
CA ARG A 202 0.20 -12.90 6.98
C ARG A 202 -0.34 -11.91 8.01
N ARG A 203 0.53 -11.30 8.81
CA ARG A 203 0.23 -10.46 9.98
C ARG A 203 0.69 -9.02 9.82
N HIS A 204 1.57 -8.71 8.87
CA HIS A 204 2.16 -7.39 8.76
C HIS A 204 2.32 -6.97 7.31
N TRP A 205 2.42 -5.66 7.14
CA TRP A 205 3.00 -5.06 5.96
C TRP A 205 4.15 -4.14 6.38
N VAL A 206 5.27 -4.28 5.66
CA VAL A 206 6.50 -3.54 5.88
C VAL A 206 6.79 -2.70 4.65
N TYR A 207 7.11 -1.44 4.86
CA TYR A 207 7.48 -0.52 3.79
C TYR A 207 8.65 0.38 4.23
N PRO A 208 9.55 0.74 3.31
CA PRO A 208 10.64 1.65 3.60
C PRO A 208 10.21 3.11 3.42
N THR A 209 10.90 4.03 4.10
CA THR A 209 11.02 5.46 3.78
C THR A 209 12.51 5.79 3.68
N CYS A 210 12.91 6.81 2.92
CA CYS A 210 14.32 7.13 2.67
C CYS A 210 14.62 8.61 2.84
N ALA A 211 15.70 8.97 3.52
CA ALA A 211 16.13 10.37 3.66
C ALA A 211 16.74 10.96 2.37
N GLU A 212 17.20 10.10 1.46
CA GLU A 212 17.72 10.50 0.15
C GLU A 212 16.59 10.83 -0.84
N TRP A 213 16.89 11.71 -1.80
CA TRP A 213 15.96 12.03 -2.89
C TRP A 213 15.86 10.88 -3.89
N LEU A 214 14.69 10.26 -3.97
CA LEU A 214 14.42 9.16 -4.90
C LEU A 214 13.36 9.54 -5.92
N GLY A 215 13.64 9.28 -7.19
CA GLY A 215 12.60 9.21 -8.23
C GLY A 215 11.83 7.88 -8.14
N ALA A 216 10.83 7.70 -9.00
CA ALA A 216 9.98 6.51 -9.00
C ALA A 216 10.78 5.19 -9.10
N ASP A 217 11.76 5.11 -10.01
CA ASP A 217 12.58 3.89 -10.16
C ASP A 217 13.45 3.61 -8.94
N GLY A 218 14.04 4.65 -8.35
CA GLY A 218 14.82 4.54 -7.11
C GLY A 218 13.96 4.06 -5.94
N LEU A 219 12.73 4.59 -5.81
CA LEU A 219 11.77 4.14 -4.81
C LEU A 219 11.36 2.67 -5.03
N ARG A 220 11.10 2.28 -6.28
CA ARG A 220 10.74 0.90 -6.63
C ARG A 220 11.87 -0.07 -6.27
N ALA A 221 13.12 0.28 -6.62
CA ALA A 221 14.29 -0.50 -6.25
C ALA A 221 14.44 -0.61 -4.74
N LEU A 222 14.25 0.49 -4.00
CA LEU A 222 14.27 0.48 -2.55
C LEU A 222 13.19 -0.45 -1.96
N ILE A 223 11.95 -0.38 -2.45
CA ILE A 223 10.87 -1.25 -1.96
C ILE A 223 11.20 -2.74 -2.17
N LEU A 224 11.76 -3.10 -3.32
CA LEU A 224 12.17 -4.47 -3.62
C LEU A 224 13.34 -4.95 -2.77
N GLY A 225 14.31 -4.07 -2.47
CA GLY A 225 15.56 -4.44 -1.80
C GLY A 225 15.61 -4.15 -0.29
N ALA A 226 14.74 -3.31 0.25
CA ALA A 226 14.87 -2.80 1.62
C ALA A 226 14.87 -3.91 2.68
N GLY A 227 14.19 -5.03 2.42
CA GLY A 227 14.16 -6.18 3.32
C GLY A 227 15.51 -6.87 3.51
N GLU A 228 16.42 -6.72 2.55
CA GLU A 228 17.73 -7.36 2.51
C GLU A 228 18.87 -6.46 2.97
N LEU A 229 18.62 -5.14 3.12
CA LEU A 229 19.61 -4.19 3.62
C LEU A 229 19.97 -4.52 5.07
N ASP A 230 21.27 -4.56 5.36
CA ASP A 230 21.71 -4.63 6.75
C ASP A 230 21.53 -3.28 7.48
N VAL A 231 21.73 -3.29 8.80
CA VAL A 231 21.54 -2.08 9.63
C VAL A 231 22.47 -0.94 9.23
N ARG A 232 23.70 -1.25 8.83
CA ARG A 232 24.71 -0.25 8.45
C ARG A 232 24.36 0.35 7.10
N GLU A 233 23.98 -0.47 6.12
CA GLU A 233 23.54 -0.04 4.80
C GLU A 233 22.28 0.82 4.89
N ALA A 234 21.26 0.34 5.61
CA ALA A 234 20.03 1.08 5.83
C ALA A 234 20.31 2.44 6.49
N ARG A 235 21.19 2.49 7.50
CA ARG A 235 21.59 3.75 8.13
C ARG A 235 22.35 4.67 7.19
N ALA A 236 23.29 4.14 6.40
CA ALA A 236 24.09 4.93 5.46
C ALA A 236 23.23 5.55 4.35
N LEU A 237 22.20 4.85 3.92
CA LEU A 237 21.23 5.31 2.92
C LEU A 237 20.06 6.12 3.52
N GLY A 238 20.04 6.33 4.85
CA GLY A 238 18.93 7.00 5.53
C GLY A 238 17.58 6.27 5.38
N VAL A 239 17.60 4.96 5.18
CA VAL A 239 16.42 4.11 5.06
C VAL A 239 15.88 3.76 6.43
N ARG A 240 14.57 3.92 6.59
CA ARG A 240 13.81 3.46 7.75
C ARG A 240 12.70 2.53 7.28
N GLN A 241 12.64 1.33 7.86
CA GLN A 241 11.53 0.43 7.63
C GLN A 241 10.44 0.65 8.67
N TRP A 242 9.19 0.61 8.22
CA TRP A 242 8.00 0.73 9.04
C TRP A 242 7.20 -0.54 8.93
N ARG A 243 6.62 -1.01 10.04
CA ARG A 243 5.77 -2.19 10.08
C ARG A 243 4.41 -1.81 10.63
N CYS A 244 3.36 -2.02 9.85
CA CYS A 244 1.98 -2.03 10.33
C CYS A 244 1.45 -3.44 10.49
N GLU A 245 0.53 -3.61 11.44
CA GLU A 245 -0.21 -4.85 11.63
C GLU A 245 -1.34 -4.97 10.62
N ARG A 246 -1.56 -6.20 10.13
CA ARG A 246 -2.75 -6.62 9.41
C ARG A 246 -3.73 -7.17 10.43
N ILE A 247 -4.69 -6.34 10.80
CA ILE A 247 -5.70 -6.66 11.78
C ILE A 247 -6.83 -7.36 11.01
N GLY A 248 -7.16 -8.59 11.40
CA GLY A 248 -8.41 -9.21 10.95
C GLY A 248 -9.56 -8.41 11.54
N SER A 249 -10.36 -7.75 10.70
CA SER A 249 -11.73 -7.43 11.11
C SER A 249 -12.55 -8.73 11.00
N SER A 250 -13.76 -8.77 11.53
CA SER A 250 -14.68 -9.93 11.43
C SER A 250 -14.97 -10.34 9.97
N ASP A 251 -16.10 -11.00 9.69
CA ASP A 251 -16.51 -11.64 8.41
C ASP A 251 -16.33 -10.83 7.09
N TYR A 252 -15.82 -9.60 7.13
CA TYR A 252 -15.70 -8.63 6.04
C TYR A 252 -14.26 -8.32 5.58
N GLY A 253 -13.22 -8.89 6.22
CA GLY A 253 -11.83 -8.81 5.77
C GLY A 253 -10.86 -8.16 6.76
N GLY A 254 -9.72 -7.68 6.28
CA GLY A 254 -8.66 -7.06 7.09
C GLY A 254 -8.60 -5.55 6.98
N VAL A 255 -7.89 -4.93 7.93
CA VAL A 255 -7.49 -3.53 7.90
C VAL A 255 -6.02 -3.40 8.35
N LEU A 256 -5.38 -2.29 8.05
CA LEU A 256 -4.05 -1.97 8.54
C LEU A 256 -4.15 -1.16 9.83
N GLY A 257 -3.29 -1.48 10.78
CA GLY A 257 -3.04 -0.67 11.96
C GLY A 257 -2.02 0.45 11.70
N TRP A 258 -1.79 1.27 12.71
CA TRP A 258 -0.69 2.23 12.72
C TRP A 258 0.65 1.51 12.61
N ALA A 259 1.57 2.06 11.82
CA ALA A 259 2.90 1.52 11.67
C ALA A 259 3.86 2.05 12.74
N ALA A 260 4.77 1.19 13.16
CA ALA A 260 5.90 1.55 14.01
C ALA A 260 7.20 1.34 13.23
N PRO A 261 8.26 2.14 13.50
CA PRO A 261 9.56 1.88 12.90
C PRO A 261 10.07 0.51 13.36
N LEU A 262 10.55 -0.29 12.42
CA LEU A 262 11.32 -1.48 12.75
C LEU A 262 12.67 -1.01 13.31
N VAL A 263 12.88 -1.25 14.60
CA VAL A 263 14.22 -1.09 15.17
C VAL A 263 15.11 -2.08 14.43
N ALA A 264 16.13 -1.57 13.76
CA ALA A 264 17.01 -2.35 12.90
C ALA A 264 17.50 -3.58 13.68
N ARG A 265 17.19 -4.79 13.18
CA ARG A 265 17.48 -6.06 13.87
C ARG A 265 18.93 -6.03 14.35
N THR A 266 19.15 -6.07 15.66
CA THR A 266 20.48 -6.35 16.18
C THR A 266 20.92 -7.71 15.64
N ALA A 267 22.19 -7.82 15.23
CA ALA A 267 22.74 -8.97 14.51
C ALA A 267 22.58 -10.34 15.22
N GLY A 268 22.02 -10.39 16.44
CA GLY A 268 21.75 -11.61 17.19
C GLY A 268 20.57 -12.46 16.70
N ASP A 269 19.73 -11.94 15.79
CA ASP A 269 18.53 -12.67 15.33
C ASP A 269 18.71 -13.43 14.01
N ARG A 270 19.95 -13.56 13.52
CA ARG A 270 20.30 -14.58 12.52
C ARG A 270 20.17 -15.95 13.20
N ARG A 271 18.96 -16.52 13.19
CA ARG A 271 18.74 -17.94 13.47
C ARG A 271 19.63 -18.74 12.50
N ASP A 272 20.68 -19.30 13.07
CA ASP A 272 21.54 -20.28 12.45
C ASP A 272 20.69 -21.48 11.97
N PRO A 273 20.58 -21.74 10.66
CA PRO A 273 19.80 -22.85 10.14
C PRO A 273 20.36 -24.21 10.59
N ALA A 274 21.61 -24.27 11.10
CA ALA A 274 22.23 -25.50 11.57
C ALA A 274 21.79 -25.93 12.98
N ARG A 275 21.12 -25.06 13.76
CA ARG A 275 20.74 -25.39 15.15
C ARG A 275 19.37 -26.08 15.28
N SER A 276 18.58 -26.14 14.20
CA SER A 276 17.28 -26.84 14.19
C SER A 276 17.38 -28.36 13.94
N ALA A 277 18.57 -28.91 13.70
CA ALA A 277 18.76 -30.31 13.31
C ALA A 277 19.29 -31.23 14.44
N ARG A 278 19.46 -30.74 15.67
CA ARG A 278 20.02 -31.54 16.80
C ARG A 278 19.13 -31.61 18.03
N GLY A 279 17.82 -31.77 17.82
CA GLY A 279 16.83 -31.84 18.90
C GLY A 279 15.76 -32.91 18.68
N ALA A 280 16.09 -34.03 18.04
CA ALA A 280 15.18 -35.17 17.87
C ALA A 280 15.89 -36.47 18.19
N THR A 281 16.23 -36.65 19.46
CA THR A 281 16.51 -37.98 20.04
C THR A 281 16.10 -37.93 21.50
N ARG A 282 14.79 -37.95 21.73
CA ARG A 282 14.25 -38.27 23.06
C ARG A 282 14.28 -39.78 23.21
N GLY A 283 15.08 -40.24 24.16
CA GLY A 283 15.04 -41.60 24.65
C GLY A 283 13.66 -41.96 25.15
N ILE A 284 13.27 -43.20 24.88
CA ILE A 284 12.15 -43.88 25.51
C ILE A 284 12.78 -44.89 26.47
N LEU A 285 12.54 -44.67 27.76
CA LEU A 285 12.66 -45.61 28.87
C LEU A 285 11.30 -45.46 29.57
N ILE A 286 10.47 -46.49 29.74
CA ILE A 286 10.41 -47.48 30.85
C ILE A 286 9.15 -48.33 30.47
N VAL A 287 9.09 -49.67 30.58
CA VAL A 287 9.18 -50.56 31.76
C VAL A 287 9.96 -51.82 31.42
#